data_AF-A0A9Q1FEK5-F1
#
_entry.id   AF-A0A9Q1FEK5-F1
#
_cell.length_a   1.000
_cell.length_b   1.000
_cell.length_c   1.000
_cell.angle_alpha   90.00
_cell.angle_beta   90.00
_cell.angle_gamma   90.00
#
_symmetry.space_group_name_H-M   'P 1'
#
loop_
_entity.id
_entity.type
_entity.pdbx_description
1 polymer ?
#
loop_
_entity_poly.entity_id
_entity_poly.type
_entity_poly.pdbx_seq_one_letter_code
_entity_poly.pdbx_strand_id
1 'polypeptide(L)'
;MDVHYQSGMRYTYRYSTVVTSSLQSSASDSTGLALDCLIDIDVLSGCLQMMKLRNSQIKKVSPQRENSVQRLKNLREALERNAMLFSMREGKVLEVCPRAGEAGWTLNIKRAILSVLQTSHTRETQEMVEEVRAQVIQPSAPQDAV
;
A
#
# COMPACT_ATOMS: atom_id res chain seq x y z
N MET A 1 -4.73 10.00 -15.26
CA MET A 1 -3.96 11.15 -14.73
C MET A 1 -2.50 10.89 -15.05
N ASP A 2 -1.86 11.74 -15.85
CA ASP A 2 -0.42 11.61 -16.09
C ASP A 2 0.33 12.33 -14.97
N VAL A 3 0.97 11.56 -14.07
CA VAL A 3 1.65 12.13 -12.90
C VAL A 3 3.11 12.39 -13.27
N HIS A 4 3.40 13.63 -13.67
CA HIS A 4 4.77 14.08 -13.92
C HIS A 4 5.47 14.46 -12.62
N TYR A 5 6.37 13.58 -12.16
CA TYR A 5 7.22 13.81 -11.01
C TYR A 5 8.41 14.71 -11.37
N GLN A 6 8.54 15.85 -10.69
CA GLN A 6 9.63 16.81 -10.86
C GLN A 6 10.77 16.50 -9.91
N SER A 7 12.01 16.46 -10.41
CA SER A 7 13.21 16.23 -9.59
C SER A 7 13.37 17.31 -8.53
N GLY A 8 13.78 16.92 -7.33
CA GLY A 8 13.94 17.81 -6.18
C GLY A 8 12.63 18.12 -5.44
N MET A 9 11.48 17.63 -5.93
CA MET A 9 10.19 17.87 -5.30
C MET A 9 9.77 16.73 -4.39
N ARG A 10 9.03 17.07 -3.33
CA ARG A 10 8.34 16.14 -2.45
C ARG A 10 6.85 16.15 -2.71
N TYR A 11 6.29 14.98 -2.96
CA TYR A 11 4.86 14.78 -3.09
C TYR A 11 4.35 14.08 -1.83
N THR A 12 3.33 14.65 -1.19
CA THR A 12 2.74 14.09 0.03
C THR A 12 1.32 13.62 -0.25
N TYR A 13 1.06 12.33 -0.03
CA TYR A 13 -0.24 11.72 -0.21
C TYR A 13 -0.81 11.25 1.12
N ARG A 14 -2.13 11.28 1.24
CA ARG A 14 -2.83 10.59 2.31
C ARG A 14 -3.27 9.22 1.81
N TYR A 15 -2.82 8.17 2.47
CA TYR A 15 -3.19 6.80 2.17
C TYR A 15 -4.10 6.26 3.27
N SER A 16 -5.22 5.66 2.87
CA SER A 16 -6.17 5.00 3.77
C SER A 16 -6.67 3.71 3.14
N THR A 17 -6.65 2.63 3.90
CA THR A 17 -7.17 1.33 3.46
C THR A 17 -7.80 0.58 4.64
N VAL A 18 -8.81 -0.23 4.34
CA VAL A 18 -9.50 -1.07 5.31
C VAL A 18 -9.59 -2.49 4.74
N VAL A 19 -9.14 -3.46 5.53
CA VAL A 19 -9.27 -4.88 5.22
C VAL A 19 -10.22 -5.48 6.24
N THR A 20 -11.28 -6.13 5.78
CA THR A 20 -12.24 -6.85 6.63
C THR A 20 -12.27 -8.32 6.26
N SER A 21 -12.55 -9.16 7.26
CA SER A 21 -12.77 -10.59 7.14
C SER A 21 -14.06 -10.90 7.89
N SER A 22 -14.99 -11.59 7.23
CA SER A 22 -16.27 -12.03 7.78
C SER A 22 -16.49 -13.50 7.51
N LEU A 23 -17.12 -14.20 8.44
CA LEU A 23 -17.66 -15.54 8.23
C LEU A 23 -19.13 -15.39 7.79
N GLN A 24 -19.55 -16.12 6.75
CA GLN A 24 -20.88 -16.01 6.12
C GLN A 24 -22.09 -16.33 7.04
N SER A 25 -21.87 -16.55 8.33
CA SER A 25 -22.89 -16.90 9.31
C SER A 25 -23.59 -15.68 9.94
N SER A 26 -22.97 -14.49 9.97
CA SER A 26 -23.56 -13.27 10.53
C SER A 26 -22.71 -12.02 10.21
N ALA A 27 -23.36 -10.89 9.88
CA ALA A 27 -22.67 -9.62 9.66
C ALA A 27 -21.98 -9.06 10.94
N SER A 28 -22.38 -9.54 12.11
CA SER A 28 -21.89 -9.13 13.43
C SER A 28 -20.47 -9.57 13.75
N ASP A 29 -19.92 -10.54 13.01
CA ASP A 29 -18.65 -11.19 13.37
C ASP A 29 -17.50 -10.75 12.45
N SER A 30 -17.69 -9.64 11.73
CA SER A 30 -16.63 -9.07 10.90
C SER A 30 -15.52 -8.45 11.75
N THR A 31 -14.28 -8.89 11.47
CA THR A 31 -13.07 -8.31 12.05
C THR A 31 -12.24 -7.70 10.94
N GLY A 32 -11.54 -6.63 11.22
CA GLY A 32 -10.75 -5.94 10.21
C GLY A 32 -9.62 -5.12 10.78
N LEU A 33 -8.87 -4.54 9.85
CA LEU A 33 -7.74 -3.67 10.11
C LEU A 33 -7.83 -2.47 9.17
N ALA A 34 -7.76 -1.28 9.74
CA ALA A 34 -7.62 -0.03 9.00
C ALA A 34 -6.20 0.51 9.16
N LEU A 35 -5.63 0.99 8.06
CA LEU A 35 -4.37 1.72 8.04
C LEU A 35 -4.61 3.11 7.45
N ASP A 36 -4.28 4.14 8.22
CA ASP A 36 -4.24 5.53 7.78
C ASP A 36 -2.80 6.06 7.90
N CYS A 37 -2.24 6.66 6.87
CA CYS A 37 -0.90 7.26 6.94
C CYS A 37 -0.68 8.38 5.92
N LEU A 38 0.41 9.12 6.09
CA LEU A 38 0.96 10.02 5.09
C LEU A 38 2.13 9.35 4.39
N ILE A 39 2.18 9.48 3.07
CA ILE A 39 3.23 8.98 2.20
C ILE A 39 3.96 10.17 1.60
N ASP A 40 5.23 10.35 1.98
CA ASP A 40 6.11 11.30 1.32
C ASP A 40 6.88 10.57 0.21
N ILE A 41 6.88 11.13 -0.99
CA ILE A 41 7.68 10.68 -2.13
C ILE A 41 8.61 11.81 -2.53
N ASP A 42 9.90 11.63 -2.26
CA ASP A 42 10.96 12.52 -2.71
C ASP A 42 11.49 12.04 -4.06
N VAL A 43 11.47 12.93 -5.07
CA VAL A 43 12.03 12.65 -6.40
C VAL A 43 13.49 13.09 -6.40
N LEU A 44 14.42 12.13 -6.35
CA LEU A 44 15.84 12.45 -6.15
C LEU A 44 16.49 12.91 -7.45
N SER A 45 16.56 12.03 -8.45
CA SER A 45 17.16 12.30 -9.76
C SER A 45 16.66 11.29 -10.80
N GLY A 46 16.31 11.75 -11.99
CA GLY A 46 15.79 10.89 -13.06
C GLY A 46 14.54 10.12 -12.61
N CYS A 47 14.60 8.79 -12.70
CA CYS A 47 13.52 7.90 -12.25
C CYS A 47 13.70 7.38 -10.82
N LEU A 48 14.68 7.85 -10.04
CA LEU A 48 14.92 7.39 -8.67
C LEU A 48 14.09 8.20 -7.68
N GLN A 49 13.26 7.50 -6.90
CA GLN A 49 12.44 8.10 -5.85
C GLN A 49 12.64 7.43 -4.50
N MET A 50 12.34 8.17 -3.43
CA MET A 50 12.36 7.67 -2.06
C MET A 50 10.98 7.84 -1.43
N MET A 51 10.41 6.75 -0.92
CA MET A 51 9.14 6.74 -0.20
C MET A 51 9.36 6.64 1.30
N LYS A 52 8.67 7.49 2.07
CA LYS A 52 8.63 7.43 3.54
C LYS A 52 7.20 7.50 4.06
N LEU A 53 6.86 6.60 4.97
CA LEU A 53 5.59 6.61 5.69
C LEU A 53 5.72 7.48 6.95
N ARG A 54 4.70 8.27 7.25
CA ARG A 54 4.59 9.08 8.47
C ARG A 54 3.19 9.03 9.05
N ASN A 55 3.09 9.25 10.36
CA ASN A 55 1.83 9.35 11.09
C ASN A 55 0.90 8.14 10.84
N SER A 56 1.49 6.94 10.78
CA SER A 56 0.80 5.69 10.53
C SER A 56 -0.06 5.31 11.73
N GLN A 57 -1.35 5.16 11.49
CA GLN A 57 -2.32 4.72 12.47
C GLN A 57 -2.92 3.40 12.01
N ILE A 58 -2.78 2.39 12.85
CA ILE A 58 -3.34 1.06 12.61
C ILE A 58 -4.45 0.88 13.63
N LYS A 59 -5.66 0.61 13.14
CA LYS A 59 -6.86 0.47 13.98
C LYS A 59 -7.49 -0.89 13.72
N LYS A 60 -7.83 -1.62 14.78
CA LYS A 60 -8.68 -2.81 14.66
C LYS A 60 -10.10 -2.34 14.38
N VAL A 61 -10.70 -2.87 13.32
CA VAL A 61 -12.11 -2.68 12.98
C VAL A 61 -12.85 -3.88 13.54
N SER A 62 -13.32 -3.80 14.78
CA SER A 62 -14.13 -4.85 15.41
C SER A 62 -15.23 -4.25 16.27
N PRO A 63 -16.37 -4.93 16.41
CA PRO A 63 -17.45 -4.50 17.30
C PRO A 63 -17.05 -4.58 18.79
N GLN A 64 -16.13 -5.49 19.13
CA GLN A 64 -15.53 -5.61 20.47
C GLN A 64 -14.28 -4.72 20.57
N ARG A 65 -14.21 -3.81 21.56
CA ARG A 65 -13.01 -2.99 21.82
C ARG A 65 -11.95 -3.83 22.52
N GLU A 66 -10.82 -4.06 21.86
CA GLU A 66 -9.68 -4.71 22.48
C GLU A 66 -8.43 -3.84 22.32
N ASN A 67 -7.91 -3.35 23.45
CA ASN A 67 -6.85 -2.34 23.52
C ASN A 67 -5.46 -2.99 23.56
N SER A 68 -4.94 -3.46 22.44
CA SER A 68 -3.53 -3.92 22.34
C SER A 68 -2.60 -2.78 21.86
N VAL A 69 -2.56 -1.68 22.62
CA VAL A 69 -1.83 -0.45 22.29
C VAL A 69 -0.34 -0.68 21.96
N GLN A 70 0.33 -1.61 22.67
CA GLN A 70 1.77 -1.85 22.48
C GLN A 70 2.10 -2.55 21.16
N ARG A 71 1.29 -3.51 20.72
CA ARG A 71 1.51 -4.19 19.42
C ARG A 71 1.35 -3.20 18.26
N LEU A 72 0.34 -2.33 18.35
CA LEU A 72 0.10 -1.30 17.33
C LEU A 72 1.23 -0.27 17.24
N LYS A 73 1.83 0.11 18.38
CA LYS A 73 3.03 0.98 18.40
C LYS A 73 4.21 0.34 17.68
N ASN A 74 4.51 -0.93 17.96
CA ASN A 74 5.62 -1.63 17.30
C ASN A 74 5.41 -1.73 15.77
N LEU A 75 4.17 -1.94 15.31
CA LEU A 75 3.86 -1.95 13.88
C LEU A 75 4.06 -0.57 13.24
N ARG A 76 3.58 0.50 13.89
CA ARG A 76 3.81 1.87 13.43
C ARG A 76 5.30 2.15 13.28
N GLU A 77 6.07 1.87 14.32
CA GLU A 77 7.53 2.09 14.31
C GLU A 77 8.19 1.34 13.17
N ALA A 78 7.85 0.07 12.95
CA ALA A 78 8.39 -0.70 11.84
C ALA A 78 8.07 -0.09 10.46
N LEU A 79 6.83 0.41 10.26
CA LEU A 79 6.43 1.07 9.01
C LEU A 79 7.16 2.38 8.74
N GLU A 80 7.36 3.20 9.80
CA GLU A 80 7.95 4.54 9.69
C GLU A 80 9.48 4.54 9.76
N ARG A 81 10.10 3.44 10.23
CA ARG A 81 11.55 3.36 10.52
C ARG A 81 12.42 3.62 9.31
N ASN A 82 12.13 2.96 8.20
CA ASN A 82 12.97 2.97 7.01
C ASN A 82 12.25 3.64 5.85
N ALA A 83 12.94 4.53 5.14
CA ALA A 83 12.53 4.92 3.81
C ALA A 83 12.85 3.80 2.81
N MET A 84 12.11 3.75 1.69
CA MET A 84 12.31 2.77 0.62
C MET A 84 12.62 3.48 -0.68
N LEU A 85 13.72 3.10 -1.32
CA LEU A 85 14.05 3.57 -2.66
C LEU A 85 13.33 2.71 -3.69
N PHE A 86 12.85 3.34 -4.75
CA PHE A 86 12.24 2.67 -5.88
C PHE A 86 12.48 3.47 -7.16
N SER A 87 12.31 2.82 -8.30
CA SER A 87 12.34 3.49 -9.59
C SER A 87 10.99 3.40 -10.28
N MET A 88 10.54 4.53 -10.81
CA MET A 88 9.29 4.63 -11.56
C MET A 88 9.51 5.36 -12.89
N ARG A 89 8.98 4.79 -13.97
CA ARG A 89 9.00 5.36 -15.32
C ARG A 89 7.63 5.17 -15.97
N GLU A 90 7.10 6.23 -16.57
CA GLU A 90 5.82 6.20 -17.29
C GLU A 90 4.67 5.59 -16.46
N GLY A 91 4.65 5.89 -15.16
CA GLY A 91 3.63 5.39 -14.25
C GLY A 91 3.80 3.91 -13.83
N LYS A 92 4.90 3.24 -14.18
CA LYS A 92 5.19 1.86 -13.74
C LYS A 92 6.37 1.81 -12.78
N VAL A 93 6.25 1.03 -11.72
CA VAL A 93 7.38 0.73 -10.83
C VAL A 93 8.24 -0.33 -11.51
N LEU A 94 9.51 -0.02 -11.72
CA LEU A 94 10.46 -0.94 -12.35
C LEU A 94 11.21 -1.77 -11.30
N GLU A 95 11.74 -1.09 -10.29
CA GLU A 95 12.51 -1.72 -9.23
C GLU A 95 12.17 -1.14 -7.86
N VAL A 96 12.31 -1.98 -6.83
CA VAL A 96 12.17 -1.60 -5.42
C VAL A 96 13.39 -2.11 -4.68
N CYS A 97 14.03 -1.23 -3.90
CA CYS A 97 15.20 -1.55 -3.10
C CYS A 97 14.78 -1.81 -1.64
N PRO A 98 14.66 -3.08 -1.21
CA PRO A 98 14.34 -3.39 0.18
C PRO A 98 15.50 -3.01 1.11
N ARG A 99 15.19 -2.57 2.33
CA ARG A 99 16.21 -2.33 3.35
C ARG A 99 16.62 -3.66 3.98
N ALA A 100 17.91 -3.92 4.10
CA ALA A 100 18.41 -5.10 4.82
C ALA A 100 17.87 -5.13 6.27
N GLY A 101 17.34 -6.28 6.69
CA GLY A 101 16.74 -6.46 8.02
C GLY A 101 15.33 -5.86 8.19
N GLU A 102 14.73 -5.30 7.13
CA GLU A 102 13.32 -4.90 7.17
C GLU A 102 12.40 -6.13 7.13
N ALA A 103 11.34 -6.09 7.94
CA ALA A 103 10.37 -7.18 7.99
C ALA A 103 9.60 -7.28 6.67
N GLY A 104 9.40 -8.49 6.16
CA GLY A 104 8.73 -8.71 4.87
C GLY A 104 7.31 -8.12 4.80
N TRP A 105 6.55 -8.13 5.90
CA TRP A 105 5.22 -7.51 5.94
C TRP A 105 5.28 -5.99 5.77
N THR A 106 6.31 -5.32 6.30
CA THR A 106 6.51 -3.87 6.12
C THR A 106 6.79 -3.55 4.65
N LEU A 107 7.69 -4.32 4.03
CA LEU A 107 7.99 -4.20 2.61
C LEU A 107 6.74 -4.42 1.74
N ASN A 108 5.90 -5.40 2.10
CA ASN A 108 4.68 -5.70 1.34
C ASN A 108 3.63 -4.59 1.44
N ILE A 109 3.47 -3.94 2.60
CA ILE A 109 2.59 -2.76 2.72
C ILE A 109 3.10 -1.63 1.82
N LYS A 110 4.41 -1.38 1.84
CA LYS A 110 5.04 -0.37 0.97
C LYS A 110 4.84 -0.68 -0.51
N ARG A 111 4.96 -1.95 -0.92
CA ARG A 111 4.67 -2.39 -2.29
C ARG A 111 3.20 -2.23 -2.66
N ALA A 112 2.28 -2.53 -1.75
CA ALA A 112 0.86 -2.32 -1.96
C ALA A 112 0.53 -0.84 -2.17
N ILE A 113 1.13 0.06 -1.38
CA ILE A 113 1.01 1.51 -1.60
C ILE A 113 1.52 1.91 -2.98
N LEU A 114 2.72 1.43 -3.36
CA LEU A 114 3.27 1.71 -4.69
C LEU A 114 2.40 1.18 -5.83
N SER A 115 1.74 0.03 -5.66
CA SER A 115 0.85 -0.50 -6.70
C SER A 115 -0.37 0.39 -6.96
N VAL A 116 -0.82 1.18 -5.97
CA VAL A 116 -1.90 2.16 -6.17
C VAL A 116 -1.43 3.36 -6.99
N LEU A 117 -0.13 3.67 -6.94
CA LEU A 117 0.47 4.75 -7.72
C LEU A 117 0.80 4.32 -9.16
N GLN A 118 0.71 3.03 -9.47
CA GLN A 118 0.93 2.56 -10.83
C GLN A 118 -0.24 2.94 -11.72
N THR A 119 0.06 3.51 -12.88
CA THR A 119 -0.91 3.86 -13.91
C THR A 119 -0.57 3.10 -15.19
N SER A 120 -1.52 2.35 -15.74
CA SER A 120 -1.38 1.75 -17.07
C SER A 120 -1.59 2.82 -18.14
N HIS A 121 -0.53 3.54 -18.52
CA HIS A 121 -0.59 4.34 -19.74
C HIS A 121 -0.26 3.44 -20.94
N THR A 122 -1.28 2.83 -21.54
CA THR A 122 -1.19 2.36 -22.93
C THR A 122 -1.50 3.56 -23.82
N ARG A 123 -0.47 4.19 -24.38
CA ARG A 123 -0.62 5.10 -25.51
C ARG A 123 -1.15 4.28 -26.68
N GLU A 124 -2.43 4.47 -27.02
CA GLU A 124 -3.03 4.19 -28.34
C GLU A 124 -2.59 2.89 -29.04
N THR A 125 -2.63 1.75 -28.37
CA THR A 125 -2.87 0.45 -29.01
C THR A 125 -3.42 -0.46 -27.93
N GLN A 126 -4.50 -1.20 -28.19
CA GLN A 126 -4.98 -2.25 -27.30
C GLN A 126 -3.94 -3.37 -27.27
N GLU A 127 -2.87 -3.18 -26.52
CA GLU A 127 -1.87 -4.20 -26.26
C GLU A 127 -2.10 -4.73 -24.84
N MET A 128 -2.28 -6.04 -24.71
CA MET A 128 -2.37 -6.68 -23.41
C MET A 128 -0.99 -6.61 -22.76
N VAL A 129 -0.83 -5.75 -21.76
CA VAL A 129 0.41 -5.64 -21.00
C VAL A 129 0.31 -6.44 -19.72
N GLU A 130 1.28 -7.33 -19.49
CA GLU A 130 1.42 -8.07 -18.25
C GLU A 130 1.86 -7.11 -17.14
N GLU A 131 0.99 -6.87 -16.16
CA GLU A 131 1.23 -5.95 -15.04
C GLU A 131 1.34 -6.72 -13.72
N VAL A 132 2.47 -6.56 -13.04
CA VAL A 132 2.68 -7.18 -11.72
C VAL A 132 2.13 -6.25 -10.65
N ARG A 133 0.87 -6.49 -10.26
CA ARG A 133 0.24 -5.82 -9.12
C ARG A 133 0.35 -6.66 -7.86
N ALA A 134 0.50 -6.01 -6.71
CA ALA A 134 0.25 -6.69 -5.44
C ALA A 134 -1.25 -7.00 -5.34
N GLN A 135 -1.62 -8.27 -5.44
CA GLN A 135 -3.03 -8.66 -5.30
C GLN A 135 -3.39 -8.64 -3.82
N VAL A 136 -4.26 -7.69 -3.43
CA VAL A 136 -4.96 -7.80 -2.16
C VAL A 136 -5.95 -8.94 -2.32
N ILE A 137 -5.80 -10.00 -1.53
CA ILE A 137 -6.74 -11.12 -1.53
C ILE A 137 -8.09 -10.57 -1.03
N GLN A 138 -9.00 -10.28 -1.95
CA GLN A 138 -10.41 -10.10 -1.64
C GLN A 138 -11.05 -11.49 -1.66
N PRO A 139 -11.77 -11.93 -0.61
CA PRO A 139 -12.57 -13.13 -0.70
C PRO A 139 -13.67 -12.92 -1.76
N SER A 140 -13.64 -13.71 -2.82
CA SER A 140 -14.68 -13.73 -3.85
C SER A 140 -15.98 -14.27 -3.26
N ALA A 141 -17.09 -13.55 -3.44
CA ALA A 141 -18.42 -14.09 -3.17
C ALA A 141 -18.66 -15.31 -4.07
N PRO A 142 -19.20 -16.42 -3.55
CA PRO A 142 -19.56 -17.56 -4.38
C PRO A 142 -20.67 -17.13 -5.35
N GLN A 143 -20.46 -17.41 -6.64
CA GLN A 143 -21.52 -17.32 -7.66
C GLN A 143 -22.59 -18.37 -7.33
N ASP A 144 -23.84 -17.95 -7.46
CA ASP A 144 -25.05 -18.65 -7.07
C ASP A 144 -25.07 -20.14 -7.43
N ALA A 145 -25.49 -20.97 -6.47
CA ALA A 145 -26.00 -22.30 -6.73
C ALA A 145 -27.52 -22.29 -6.50
N VAL A 146 -28.23 -22.35 -7.64
CA VAL A 146 -29.65 -22.63 -7.93
C VAL A 146 -30.54 -23.07 -6.77
#